data_AF-A0A3L7PQ11-F1
#
_entry.id   AF-A0A3L7PQ11-F1
#
_cell.length_a   1.000
_cell.length_b   1.000
_cell.length_c   1.000
_cell.angle_alpha   90.00
_cell.angle_beta   90.00
_cell.angle_gamma   90.00
#
_symmetry.space_group_name_H-M   'P 1'
#
loop_
_entity.id
_entity.type
_entity.pdbx_description
1 polymer ?
#
loop_
_entity_poly.entity_id
_entity_poly.type
_entity_poly.pdbx_seq_one_letter_code
_entity_poly.pdbx_strand_id
1 'polypeptide(L)'
;MNRCTRVAGVADALGHNFARRNASFKCPKCRLETVFCPWAWGSYHLCWRIFCPMREYKIRNDLERAVIDGFALPLGIAPINLPSPTQGYTLEFHEGEDGDPDTFSFHIVTSHDRMLGLVREALGLLPEQVTPIMEVGSRDAYRSVDVFMGREEISFEAFLEIWEGFEPVIMEDASIGVGANAEEPFVEVFLDSWKGLLVHVAADNKETVERMLRRHSLHEVEETWPDSLDEVLSPPSHVRDVLAIEDDQSPDLDEVLLQVRECWGLELDVDPDTNVDDAGRELGSTLWHSIAVCLDLNSDESSDHPSGGYITFWITAKNTAEVEQLARERLQKENRWLLQSFYTLDRVAFDERPEALDHLPMKGRKSEVHLVEEDPWG
;
A
#
# COMPACT_ATOMS: atom_id res chain seq x y z
N MET A 1 -8.61 -4.21 -19.43
CA MET A 1 -9.32 -3.18 -20.23
C MET A 1 -9.94 -2.14 -19.29
N ASN A 2 -9.50 -0.87 -19.39
CA ASN A 2 -9.89 0.34 -18.62
C ASN A 2 -9.48 0.33 -17.13
N ARG A 3 -8.80 1.32 -16.52
CA ARG A 3 -8.17 2.60 -16.90
C ARG A 3 -7.16 2.91 -15.77
N CYS A 4 -5.95 3.35 -16.08
CA CYS A 4 -5.15 4.19 -15.19
C CYS A 4 -4.57 5.31 -16.06
N THR A 5 -5.05 6.53 -15.87
CA THR A 5 -4.61 7.73 -16.61
C THR A 5 -4.94 8.98 -15.80
N ARG A 6 -3.92 9.84 -15.65
CA ARG A 6 -3.87 11.19 -15.02
C ARG A 6 -3.76 11.16 -13.49
N VAL A 7 -2.82 11.88 -12.89
CA VAL A 7 -2.61 13.34 -13.04
C VAL A 7 -1.12 13.75 -12.97
N ALA A 8 -0.64 14.44 -14.00
CA ALA A 8 0.58 15.26 -13.95
C ALA A 8 0.23 16.74 -14.10
N GLY A 9 0.83 17.58 -13.24
CA GLY A 9 1.15 18.98 -13.50
C GLY A 9 0.26 20.03 -12.84
N VAL A 10 0.83 20.78 -11.87
CA VAL A 10 0.88 22.27 -11.85
C VAL A 10 2.00 22.72 -10.91
N ALA A 11 3.06 23.36 -11.42
CA ALA A 11 3.84 24.32 -10.63
C ALA A 11 4.51 25.35 -11.54
N ASP A 12 4.04 26.60 -11.49
CA ASP A 12 4.84 27.72 -11.94
C ASP A 12 4.55 29.01 -11.15
N ALA A 13 5.62 29.80 -11.02
CA ALA A 13 5.72 31.18 -10.53
C ALA A 13 5.64 31.46 -9.01
N LEU A 14 6.78 31.88 -8.43
CA LEU A 14 7.07 33.28 -8.01
C LEU A 14 8.41 33.36 -7.27
N GLY A 15 9.31 34.23 -7.74
CA GLY A 15 10.57 34.56 -7.06
C GLY A 15 10.44 35.72 -6.07
N HIS A 16 11.35 35.81 -5.10
CA HIS A 16 12.10 37.02 -4.76
C HIS A 16 13.16 36.80 -3.65
N ASN A 17 14.34 37.36 -3.90
CA ASN A 17 15.51 37.47 -3.02
C ASN A 17 15.22 38.22 -1.69
N PHE A 18 15.76 37.74 -0.56
CA PHE A 18 16.25 38.61 0.52
C PHE A 18 17.35 37.94 1.37
N ALA A 19 18.39 38.70 1.70
CA ALA A 19 19.63 38.23 2.31
C ALA A 19 19.69 38.40 3.85
N ARG A 20 20.19 37.34 4.52
CA ARG A 20 21.04 37.21 5.73
C ARG A 20 20.77 38.07 6.99
N ARG A 21 20.70 37.37 8.13
CA ARG A 21 21.67 37.46 9.27
C ARG A 21 21.44 36.29 10.26
N ASN A 22 22.39 35.34 10.30
CA ASN A 22 22.41 34.21 11.25
C ASN A 22 23.15 34.60 12.54
N ALA A 23 22.55 34.30 13.70
CA ALA A 23 23.27 34.17 14.96
C ALA A 23 23.19 32.69 15.36
N SER A 24 24.33 32.02 15.52
CA SER A 24 24.42 30.60 15.82
C SER A 24 24.45 30.36 17.34
N PHE A 25 23.62 29.43 17.81
CA PHE A 25 23.72 28.83 19.14
C PHE A 25 23.89 27.31 18.96
N LYS A 26 24.95 26.76 19.55
CA LYS A 26 25.29 25.33 19.43
C LYS A 26 24.58 24.50 20.50
N CYS A 27 23.81 23.50 20.08
CA CYS A 27 23.31 22.42 20.94
C CYS A 27 24.49 21.50 21.36
N PRO A 28 24.63 21.11 22.64
CA PRO A 28 25.82 20.36 23.09
C PRO A 28 25.86 18.89 22.64
N LYS A 29 24.79 18.32 22.07
CA LYS A 29 24.72 16.89 21.71
C LYS A 29 24.67 16.59 20.21
N CYS A 30 24.39 17.57 19.36
CA CYS A 30 24.27 17.38 17.91
C CYS A 30 25.08 18.45 17.19
N ARG A 31 26.18 18.07 16.52
CA ARG A 31 27.06 18.98 15.75
C ARG A 31 26.47 19.36 14.38
N LEU A 32 25.19 19.69 14.30
CA LEU A 32 24.56 20.17 13.07
C LEU A 32 24.01 21.59 13.30
N GLU A 33 24.42 22.53 12.43
CA GLU A 33 23.99 23.92 12.49
C GLU A 33 22.58 24.06 11.93
N THR A 34 21.59 24.31 12.79
CA THR A 34 20.23 24.67 12.38
C THR A 34 20.03 26.18 12.48
N VAL A 35 19.57 26.81 11.40
CA VAL A 35 19.21 28.23 11.35
C VAL A 35 17.77 28.38 11.84
N PHE A 36 17.57 28.98 13.01
CA PHE A 36 16.25 29.27 13.57
C PHE A 36 15.63 30.50 12.86
N CYS A 37 14.40 30.35 12.35
CA CYS A 37 13.58 31.46 11.84
C CYS A 37 12.37 31.69 12.77
N PRO A 38 12.09 32.90 13.30
CA PRO A 38 11.19 33.04 14.45
C PRO A 38 9.68 33.16 14.15
N TRP A 39 9.17 32.76 12.97
CA TRP A 39 7.78 33.04 12.57
C TRP A 39 6.97 31.83 12.06
N ALA A 40 7.35 30.60 12.41
CA ALA A 40 6.56 29.41 12.09
C ALA A 40 5.92 28.81 13.35
N TRP A 41 4.75 29.33 13.73
CA TRP A 41 3.75 28.52 14.46
C TRP A 41 3.03 27.68 13.40
N GLY A 42 3.50 26.45 13.16
CA GLY A 42 2.87 25.56 12.18
C GLY A 42 3.78 24.55 11.48
N SER A 43 4.81 24.03 12.15
CA SER A 43 5.59 22.92 11.61
C SER A 43 6.06 22.01 12.74
N TYR A 44 5.16 21.12 13.18
CA TYR A 44 5.51 19.95 13.98
C TYR A 44 6.00 18.84 13.05
N HIS A 45 7.05 19.08 12.26
CA HIS A 45 7.87 18.01 11.70
C HIS A 45 9.13 17.94 12.55
N LEU A 46 8.98 17.54 13.81
CA LEU A 46 10.10 16.98 14.54
C LEU A 46 10.42 15.61 13.94
N CYS A 47 11.70 15.34 13.87
CA CYS A 47 12.32 14.12 13.38
C CYS A 47 11.80 12.89 14.13
N TRP A 48 10.70 12.30 13.66
CA TRP A 48 10.29 10.95 14.01
C TRP A 48 10.87 10.03 12.94
N ARG A 49 12.10 9.58 13.16
CA ARG A 49 12.43 8.22 12.72
C ARG A 49 11.52 7.33 13.55
N ILE A 50 10.34 7.01 13.04
CA ILE A 50 9.54 5.91 13.58
C ILE A 50 10.48 4.72 13.53
N PHE A 51 10.90 4.28 14.71
CA PHE A 51 11.61 3.03 14.86
C PHE A 51 10.58 1.98 14.43
N CYS A 52 10.58 1.55 13.17
CA CYS A 52 9.63 0.56 12.67
C CYS A 52 9.94 -0.74 13.41
N PRO A 53 9.20 -1.11 14.48
CA PRO A 53 9.52 -2.30 15.24
C PRO A 53 8.89 -3.43 14.44
N MET A 54 9.68 -4.04 13.54
CA MET A 54 9.27 -5.24 12.83
C MET A 54 9.03 -6.33 13.87
N ARG A 55 7.76 -6.60 14.18
CA ARG A 55 7.37 -7.75 15.00
C ARG A 55 7.71 -9.00 14.21
N GLU A 56 8.31 -9.95 14.90
CA GLU A 56 8.67 -11.22 14.30
C GLU A 56 7.40 -11.99 13.91
N TYR A 57 7.31 -12.39 12.65
CA TYR A 57 6.24 -13.24 12.13
C TYR A 57 6.85 -14.57 11.64
N LYS A 58 6.01 -15.59 11.51
CA LYS A 58 6.43 -16.91 11.04
C LYS A 58 5.52 -17.39 9.92
N ILE A 59 6.12 -17.94 8.87
CA ILE A 59 5.38 -18.66 7.83
C ILE A 59 5.07 -20.07 8.35
N ARG A 60 3.85 -20.53 8.09
CA ARG A 60 3.38 -21.87 8.39
C ARG A 60 4.26 -22.92 7.72
N ASN A 61 4.60 -23.95 8.50
CA ASN A 61 5.41 -25.08 8.03
C ASN A 61 4.57 -26.34 7.72
N ASP A 62 3.26 -26.30 7.97
CA ASP A 62 2.31 -27.39 7.73
C ASP A 62 1.64 -27.30 6.35
N LEU A 63 1.87 -26.21 5.61
CA LEU A 63 1.33 -26.02 4.28
C LEU A 63 2.16 -26.74 3.21
N GLU A 64 1.50 -27.56 2.41
CA GLU A 64 2.09 -28.12 1.19
C GLU A 64 1.91 -27.16 0.00
N ARG A 65 3.00 -26.96 -0.74
CA ARG A 65 3.00 -26.17 -1.98
C ARG A 65 2.35 -26.97 -3.10
N ALA A 66 1.34 -26.38 -3.74
CA ALA A 66 0.71 -27.00 -4.88
C ALA A 66 1.60 -26.88 -6.13
N VAL A 67 1.64 -27.94 -6.93
CA VAL A 67 2.36 -27.98 -8.20
C VAL A 67 1.40 -28.41 -9.30
N ILE A 68 1.29 -27.60 -10.36
CA ILE A 68 0.44 -27.85 -11.53
C ILE A 68 1.36 -27.98 -12.74
N ASP A 69 1.43 -29.18 -13.34
CA ASP A 69 2.27 -29.45 -14.52
C ASP A 69 3.73 -28.95 -14.40
N GLY A 70 4.30 -29.04 -13.19
CA GLY A 70 5.67 -28.59 -12.90
C GLY A 70 5.81 -27.11 -12.53
N PHE A 71 4.71 -26.35 -12.51
CA PHE A 71 4.64 -24.99 -11.98
C PHE A 71 4.31 -25.01 -10.48
N ALA A 72 5.24 -24.53 -9.65
CA ALA A 72 5.04 -24.41 -8.22
C ALA A 72 4.33 -23.08 -7.91
N LEU A 73 3.19 -23.15 -7.22
CA LEU A 73 2.42 -21.98 -6.77
C LEU A 73 2.98 -21.40 -5.45
N PRO A 74 2.72 -20.13 -5.10
CA PRO A 74 2.93 -19.63 -3.74
C PRO A 74 2.09 -20.40 -2.70
N LEU A 75 2.53 -20.46 -1.43
CA LEU A 75 1.82 -21.20 -0.37
C LEU A 75 0.40 -20.66 -0.13
N GLY A 76 0.17 -19.38 -0.34
CA GLY A 76 -1.13 -18.74 -0.18
C GLY A 76 -2.16 -19.17 -1.22
N ILE A 77 -1.75 -19.79 -2.33
CA ILE A 77 -2.69 -20.28 -3.36
C ILE A 77 -2.89 -21.77 -3.18
N ALA A 78 -4.14 -22.19 -2.98
CA ALA A 78 -4.55 -23.58 -3.15
C ALA A 78 -5.47 -23.72 -4.37
N PRO A 79 -5.03 -24.46 -5.41
CA PRO A 79 -5.79 -24.60 -6.63
C PRO A 79 -7.00 -25.52 -6.42
N ILE A 80 -8.09 -25.23 -7.13
CA ILE A 80 -9.29 -26.07 -7.20
C ILE A 80 -9.38 -26.67 -8.60
N ASN A 81 -9.52 -25.81 -9.61
CA ASN A 81 -9.55 -26.16 -11.03
C ASN A 81 -8.65 -25.21 -11.83
N LEU A 82 -7.52 -24.81 -11.24
CA LEU A 82 -6.61 -23.85 -11.85
C LEU A 82 -5.87 -24.52 -13.02
N PRO A 83 -5.92 -23.97 -14.25
CA PRO A 83 -5.15 -24.48 -15.38
C PRO A 83 -3.66 -24.21 -15.16
N SER A 84 -2.81 -24.98 -15.83
CA SER A 84 -1.38 -24.69 -15.82
C SER A 84 -1.11 -23.37 -16.55
N PRO A 85 -0.32 -22.45 -15.98
CA PRO A 85 0.16 -21.28 -16.71
C PRO A 85 1.24 -21.68 -17.72
N THR A 86 1.41 -20.85 -18.74
CA THR A 86 2.57 -20.86 -19.64
C THR A 86 3.65 -19.97 -19.06
N GLN A 87 4.81 -20.55 -18.74
CA GLN A 87 5.94 -19.78 -18.22
C GLN A 87 6.62 -18.98 -19.34
N GLY A 88 6.80 -17.69 -19.12
CA GLY A 88 7.29 -16.76 -20.15
C GLY A 88 6.94 -15.32 -19.76
N TYR A 89 6.86 -14.45 -20.76
CA TYR A 89 6.31 -13.11 -20.57
C TYR A 89 5.40 -12.71 -21.74
N THR A 90 4.39 -11.91 -21.45
CA THR A 90 3.68 -11.13 -22.47
C THR A 90 4.29 -9.73 -22.54
N LEU A 91 4.15 -9.07 -23.68
CA LEU A 91 4.69 -7.74 -23.92
C LEU A 91 3.60 -6.83 -24.50
N GLU A 92 3.34 -5.73 -23.82
CA GLU A 92 2.42 -4.69 -24.29
C GLU A 92 3.19 -3.39 -24.56
N PHE A 93 2.83 -2.72 -25.66
CA PHE A 93 3.35 -1.41 -26.02
C PHE A 93 2.30 -0.35 -25.71
N HIS A 94 2.72 0.73 -25.07
CA HIS A 94 1.88 1.88 -24.78
C HIS A 94 2.48 3.11 -25.45
N GLU A 95 1.70 3.73 -26.33
CA GLU A 95 2.06 4.99 -26.99
C GLU A 95 1.96 6.13 -25.97
N GLY A 96 3.02 6.93 -25.86
CA GLY A 96 3.02 8.10 -24.98
C GLY A 96 2.04 9.18 -25.44
N GLU A 97 1.35 9.83 -24.50
CA GLU A 97 0.49 10.99 -24.80
C GLU A 97 1.24 12.32 -24.59
N ASP A 98 0.91 13.35 -25.37
CA ASP A 98 1.32 14.76 -25.14
C ASP A 98 2.81 15.02 -24.81
N GLY A 99 3.73 14.23 -25.37
CA GLY A 99 5.18 14.41 -25.21
C GLY A 99 5.83 13.47 -24.19
N ASP A 100 5.03 12.61 -23.55
CA ASP A 100 5.53 11.51 -22.72
C ASP A 100 6.21 10.43 -23.60
N PRO A 101 7.23 9.74 -23.08
CA PRO A 101 7.90 8.68 -23.82
C PRO A 101 7.01 7.45 -23.98
N ASP A 102 7.19 6.73 -25.09
CA ASP A 102 6.60 5.40 -25.26
C ASP A 102 7.12 4.43 -24.18
N THR A 103 6.26 3.53 -23.73
CA THR A 103 6.58 2.55 -22.68
C THR A 103 6.23 1.12 -23.10
N PHE A 104 6.84 0.15 -22.41
CA PHE A 104 6.60 -1.27 -22.57
C PHE A 104 6.29 -1.91 -21.23
N SER A 105 5.22 -2.72 -21.19
CA SER A 105 4.84 -3.55 -20.04
C SER A 105 5.19 -5.00 -20.30
N PHE A 106 6.00 -5.57 -19.42
CA PHE A 106 6.29 -7.01 -19.39
C PHE A 106 5.52 -7.62 -18.24
N HIS A 107 4.61 -8.54 -18.52
CA HIS A 107 3.99 -9.38 -17.49
C HIS A 107 4.63 -10.77 -17.54
N ILE A 108 5.35 -11.11 -16.48
CA ILE A 108 6.29 -12.23 -16.45
C ILE A 108 5.81 -13.28 -15.45
N VAL A 109 5.66 -14.51 -15.92
CA VAL A 109 5.21 -15.63 -15.10
C VAL A 109 6.24 -16.76 -15.15
N THR A 110 6.72 -17.17 -13.98
CA THR A 110 7.55 -18.37 -13.81
C THR A 110 7.24 -19.04 -12.49
N SER A 111 7.62 -20.31 -12.36
CA SER A 111 7.40 -21.11 -11.16
C SER A 111 8.02 -20.45 -9.92
N HIS A 112 7.36 -20.58 -8.76
CA HIS A 112 7.73 -19.89 -7.52
C HIS A 112 9.20 -20.10 -7.11
N ASP A 113 9.75 -21.29 -7.33
CA ASP A 113 11.16 -21.63 -7.04
C ASP A 113 12.18 -20.80 -7.85
N ARG A 114 11.73 -20.15 -8.93
CA ARG A 114 12.55 -19.30 -9.81
C ARG A 114 12.23 -17.82 -9.65
N MET A 115 11.03 -17.48 -9.16
CA MET A 115 10.51 -16.12 -9.12
C MET A 115 11.38 -15.20 -8.26
N LEU A 116 11.82 -15.63 -7.08
CA LEU A 116 12.60 -14.78 -6.17
C LEU A 116 13.89 -14.23 -6.82
N GLY A 117 14.62 -15.08 -7.55
CA GLY A 117 15.84 -14.66 -8.23
C GLY A 117 15.57 -13.65 -9.35
N LEU A 118 14.44 -13.80 -10.04
CA LEU A 118 13.98 -12.87 -11.07
C LEU A 118 13.54 -11.53 -10.47
N VAL A 119 12.76 -11.54 -9.38
CA VAL A 119 12.29 -10.34 -8.67
C VAL A 119 13.49 -9.52 -8.20
N ARG A 120 14.47 -10.14 -7.53
CA ARG A 120 15.68 -9.42 -7.07
C ARG A 120 16.47 -8.79 -8.21
N GLU A 121 16.55 -9.46 -9.37
CA GLU A 121 17.22 -8.89 -10.54
C GLU A 121 16.42 -7.74 -11.16
N ALA A 122 15.09 -7.84 -11.20
CA ALA A 122 14.21 -6.80 -11.68
C ALA A 122 14.21 -5.56 -10.76
N LEU A 123 14.19 -5.75 -9.44
CA LEU A 123 14.34 -4.64 -8.49
C LEU A 123 15.64 -3.87 -8.70
N GLY A 124 16.71 -4.53 -9.18
CA GLY A 124 17.97 -3.88 -9.55
C GLY A 124 17.89 -2.97 -10.79
N LEU A 125 16.75 -2.89 -11.47
CA LEU A 125 16.47 -1.91 -12.53
C LEU A 125 16.03 -0.56 -11.96
N LEU A 126 15.56 -0.53 -10.72
CA LEU A 126 15.08 0.68 -10.06
C LEU A 126 16.26 1.66 -9.79
N PRO A 127 16.03 2.98 -9.87
CA PRO A 127 17.05 3.99 -9.58
C PRO A 127 17.25 4.19 -8.07
N GLU A 128 18.10 5.16 -7.69
CA GLU A 128 18.48 5.41 -6.29
C GLU A 128 17.33 5.90 -5.39
N GLN A 129 16.27 6.47 -5.98
CA GLN A 129 15.07 6.94 -5.28
C GLN A 129 13.85 6.30 -5.92
N VAL A 130 12.94 5.80 -5.09
CA VAL A 130 11.76 5.08 -5.56
C VAL A 130 10.55 5.42 -4.70
N THR A 131 9.36 5.33 -5.29
CA THR A 131 8.09 5.39 -4.59
C THR A 131 7.57 3.96 -4.40
N PRO A 132 7.50 3.44 -3.16
CA PRO A 132 6.99 2.11 -2.91
C PRO A 132 5.48 2.03 -3.17
N ILE A 133 5.03 0.86 -3.61
CA ILE A 133 3.63 0.57 -3.93
C ILE A 133 3.26 -0.77 -3.30
N MET A 134 2.05 -0.85 -2.74
CA MET A 134 1.47 -2.09 -2.24
C MET A 134 0.01 -2.18 -2.64
N GLU A 135 -0.42 -3.33 -3.13
CA GLU A 135 -1.83 -3.63 -3.41
C GLU A 135 -2.31 -4.75 -2.49
N VAL A 136 -3.52 -4.60 -1.96
CA VAL A 136 -4.16 -5.60 -1.11
C VAL A 136 -5.62 -5.76 -1.53
N GLY A 137 -6.17 -6.97 -1.47
CA GLY A 137 -7.61 -7.16 -1.63
C GLY A 137 -8.40 -6.33 -0.61
N SER A 138 -9.32 -5.49 -1.10
CA SER A 138 -10.03 -4.53 -0.25
C SER A 138 -11.15 -5.18 0.55
N ARG A 139 -11.43 -4.63 1.73
CA ARG A 139 -12.64 -4.91 2.54
C ARG A 139 -13.78 -3.93 2.26
N ASP A 140 -13.52 -2.92 1.45
CA ASP A 140 -14.50 -1.92 1.05
C ASP A 140 -15.58 -2.55 0.16
N ALA A 141 -16.85 -2.29 0.47
CA ALA A 141 -17.97 -2.88 -0.26
C ALA A 141 -18.09 -2.41 -1.74
N TYR A 142 -17.33 -1.39 -2.14
CA TYR A 142 -17.42 -0.75 -3.46
C TYR A 142 -16.07 -0.64 -4.18
N ARG A 143 -15.00 -1.19 -3.58
CA ARG A 143 -13.67 -1.25 -4.16
C ARG A 143 -13.10 -2.65 -3.99
N SER A 144 -12.48 -3.19 -5.04
CA SER A 144 -11.95 -4.56 -5.04
C SER A 144 -10.52 -4.65 -4.51
N VAL A 145 -9.70 -3.63 -4.74
CA VAL A 145 -8.28 -3.58 -4.37
C VAL A 145 -7.97 -2.23 -3.71
N ASP A 146 -7.27 -2.27 -2.59
CA ASP A 146 -6.65 -1.11 -1.97
C ASP A 146 -5.25 -0.93 -2.53
N VAL A 147 -5.01 0.19 -3.20
CA VAL A 147 -3.68 0.59 -3.64
C VAL A 147 -3.11 1.55 -2.61
N PHE A 148 -1.91 1.24 -2.11
CA PHE A 148 -1.18 2.06 -1.18
C PHE A 148 0.12 2.55 -1.84
N MET A 149 0.37 3.86 -1.78
CA MET A 149 1.55 4.48 -2.38
C MET A 149 2.32 5.31 -1.36
N GLY A 150 3.64 5.33 -1.49
CA GLY A 150 4.50 6.21 -0.69
C GLY A 150 4.20 7.68 -0.96
N ARG A 151 4.06 8.50 0.09
CA ARG A 151 3.86 9.96 -0.07
C ARG A 151 5.09 10.67 -0.62
N GLU A 152 6.27 10.14 -0.27
CA GLU A 152 7.57 10.67 -0.62
C GLU A 152 8.42 9.53 -1.17
N GLU A 153 9.35 9.87 -2.07
CA GLU A 153 10.37 8.92 -2.50
C GLU A 153 11.27 8.53 -1.33
N ILE A 154 11.66 7.25 -1.29
CA ILE A 154 12.66 6.72 -0.37
C ILE A 154 13.87 6.21 -1.13
N SER A 155 15.01 6.13 -0.46
CA SER A 155 16.19 5.55 -1.10
C SER A 155 15.96 4.08 -1.41
N PHE A 156 16.51 3.62 -2.52
CA PHE A 156 16.43 2.22 -2.93
C PHE A 156 16.96 1.25 -1.86
N GLU A 157 18.00 1.64 -1.12
CA GLU A 157 18.50 0.82 -0.01
C GLU A 157 17.50 0.67 1.12
N ALA A 158 16.76 1.75 1.47
CA ALA A 158 15.72 1.70 2.48
C ALA A 158 14.54 0.85 2.01
N PHE A 159 14.14 0.99 0.74
CA PHE A 159 13.13 0.14 0.12
C PHE A 159 13.52 -1.35 0.22
N LEU A 160 14.74 -1.69 -0.21
CA LEU A 160 15.23 -3.07 -0.19
C LEU A 160 15.35 -3.64 1.23
N GLU A 161 15.82 -2.87 2.21
CA GLU A 161 15.93 -3.32 3.60
C GLU A 161 14.56 -3.79 4.14
N ILE A 162 13.52 -3.01 3.86
CA ILE A 162 12.14 -3.35 4.27
C ILE A 162 11.61 -4.51 3.44
N TRP A 163 11.81 -4.50 2.12
CA TRP A 163 11.38 -5.58 1.24
C TRP A 163 11.97 -6.92 1.65
N GLU A 164 13.26 -6.98 1.97
CA GLU A 164 13.95 -8.19 2.45
C GLU A 164 13.42 -8.67 3.80
N GLY A 165 13.03 -7.74 4.70
CA GLY A 165 12.40 -8.07 5.98
C GLY A 165 11.02 -8.74 5.82
N PHE A 166 10.29 -8.39 4.77
CA PHE A 166 8.97 -8.94 4.45
C PHE A 166 8.96 -9.95 3.29
N GLU A 167 10.12 -10.27 2.70
CA GLU A 167 10.25 -11.15 1.54
C GLU A 167 9.50 -12.49 1.72
N PRO A 168 9.64 -13.22 2.86
CA PRO A 168 8.95 -14.50 3.02
C PRO A 168 7.43 -14.42 2.89
N VAL A 169 6.78 -13.40 3.46
CA VAL A 169 5.33 -13.24 3.34
C VAL A 169 4.93 -12.67 1.98
N ILE A 170 5.71 -11.71 1.46
CA ILE A 170 5.50 -11.12 0.12
C ILE A 170 5.51 -12.20 -0.97
N MET A 171 6.43 -13.16 -0.90
CA MET A 171 6.57 -14.20 -1.91
C MET A 171 5.48 -15.28 -1.81
N GLU A 172 4.94 -15.51 -0.61
CA GLU A 172 4.07 -16.65 -0.34
C GLU A 172 2.59 -16.31 -0.24
N ASP A 173 2.22 -15.12 0.22
CA ASP A 173 0.83 -14.74 0.44
C ASP A 173 0.10 -14.41 -0.87
N ALA A 174 -1.16 -14.84 -1.04
CA ALA A 174 -1.92 -14.68 -2.28
C ALA A 174 -2.81 -13.44 -2.36
N SER A 175 -2.66 -12.50 -1.43
CA SER A 175 -3.47 -11.28 -1.31
C SER A 175 -2.67 -9.99 -1.38
N ILE A 176 -1.33 -10.09 -1.37
CA ILE A 176 -0.41 -8.95 -1.39
C ILE A 176 0.25 -8.83 -2.76
N GLY A 177 0.12 -7.66 -3.38
CA GLY A 177 1.02 -7.18 -4.43
C GLY A 177 1.95 -6.10 -3.88
N VAL A 178 3.21 -6.07 -4.30
CA VAL A 178 4.19 -5.06 -3.86
C VAL A 178 5.19 -4.73 -4.95
N GLY A 179 5.65 -3.48 -4.94
CA GLY A 179 6.66 -3.03 -5.86
C GLY A 179 7.14 -1.64 -5.55
N ALA A 180 7.77 -1.03 -6.55
CA ALA A 180 8.09 0.37 -6.53
C ALA A 180 8.11 0.93 -7.96
N ASN A 181 7.88 2.23 -8.07
CA ASN A 181 8.10 2.97 -9.31
C ASN A 181 9.11 4.11 -9.10
N ALA A 182 9.58 4.65 -10.22
CA ALA A 182 10.33 5.90 -10.29
C ALA A 182 9.97 6.59 -11.59
N GLU A 183 9.93 7.93 -11.60
CA GLU A 183 9.60 8.72 -12.80
C GLU A 183 10.82 9.00 -13.69
N GLU A 184 12.00 9.14 -13.10
CA GLU A 184 13.24 9.52 -13.81
C GLU A 184 14.44 8.60 -13.46
N PRO A 185 14.82 7.66 -14.34
CA PRO A 185 14.08 7.22 -15.52
C PRO A 185 12.82 6.46 -15.13
N PHE A 186 11.81 6.50 -16.00
CA PHE A 186 10.57 5.78 -15.76
C PHE A 186 10.78 4.26 -15.74
N VAL A 187 10.61 3.67 -14.55
CA VAL A 187 10.71 2.25 -14.28
C VAL A 187 9.73 1.90 -13.16
N GLU A 188 8.95 0.86 -13.37
CA GLU A 188 8.10 0.25 -12.36
C GLU A 188 8.37 -1.25 -12.33
N VAL A 189 8.54 -1.78 -11.13
CA VAL A 189 8.73 -3.21 -10.87
C VAL A 189 7.74 -3.60 -9.79
N PHE A 190 6.82 -4.49 -10.12
CA PHE A 190 5.71 -4.83 -9.24
C PHE A 190 5.42 -6.33 -9.28
N LEU A 191 5.40 -6.98 -8.13
CA LEU A 191 5.03 -8.38 -7.96
C LEU A 191 3.56 -8.42 -7.54
N ASP A 192 2.69 -8.97 -8.37
CA ASP A 192 1.25 -9.03 -8.10
C ASP A 192 0.86 -10.10 -7.04
N SER A 193 -0.43 -10.14 -6.69
CA SER A 193 -0.97 -11.09 -5.71
C SER A 193 -0.90 -12.56 -6.14
N TRP A 194 -0.80 -12.82 -7.45
CA TRP A 194 -0.58 -14.15 -8.04
C TRP A 194 0.90 -14.49 -8.22
N LYS A 195 1.79 -13.57 -7.82
CA LYS A 195 3.24 -13.60 -7.99
C LYS A 195 3.67 -13.57 -9.45
N GLY A 196 2.87 -12.99 -10.32
CA GLY A 196 3.32 -12.47 -11.61
C GLY A 196 4.18 -11.22 -11.38
N LEU A 197 5.26 -11.10 -12.15
CA LEU A 197 6.14 -9.94 -12.09
C LEU A 197 5.83 -9.00 -13.26
N LEU A 198 5.35 -7.81 -12.94
CA LEU A 198 5.21 -6.69 -13.86
C LEU A 198 6.50 -5.87 -13.87
N VAL A 199 7.04 -5.63 -15.06
CA VAL A 199 8.12 -4.66 -15.29
C VAL A 199 7.65 -3.70 -16.36
N HIS A 200 7.46 -2.44 -16.00
CA HIS A 200 7.02 -1.39 -16.91
C HIS A 200 8.13 -0.34 -17.06
N VAL A 201 8.54 -0.07 -18.29
CA VAL A 201 9.75 0.72 -18.56
C VAL A 201 9.59 1.61 -19.79
N ALA A 202 10.31 2.73 -19.80
CA ALA A 202 10.51 3.52 -21.02
C ALA A 202 11.14 2.70 -22.16
N ALA A 203 10.85 3.07 -23.40
CA ALA A 203 11.32 2.39 -24.62
C ALA A 203 12.82 2.09 -24.64
N ASP A 204 13.66 3.01 -24.15
CA ASP A 204 15.12 2.86 -24.12
C ASP A 204 15.60 1.71 -23.23
N ASN A 205 14.79 1.28 -22.25
CA ASN A 205 15.10 0.21 -21.32
C ASN A 205 14.58 -1.16 -21.74
N LYS A 206 13.79 -1.24 -22.83
CA LYS A 206 13.20 -2.51 -23.32
C LYS A 206 14.23 -3.61 -23.52
N GLU A 207 15.32 -3.32 -24.24
CA GLU A 207 16.36 -4.33 -24.53
C GLU A 207 17.08 -4.82 -23.28
N THR A 208 17.17 -3.98 -22.24
CA THR A 208 17.76 -4.32 -20.94
C THR A 208 16.90 -5.38 -20.25
N VAL A 209 15.58 -5.18 -20.21
CA VAL A 209 14.60 -6.12 -19.65
C VAL A 209 14.61 -7.44 -20.44
N GLU A 210 14.55 -7.41 -21.77
CA GLU A 210 14.63 -8.64 -22.59
C GLU A 210 15.92 -9.43 -22.37
N ARG A 211 17.05 -8.74 -22.10
CA ARG A 211 18.32 -9.40 -21.79
C ARG A 211 18.30 -10.06 -20.41
N MET A 212 17.64 -9.44 -19.43
CA MET A 212 17.38 -10.03 -18.12
C MET A 212 16.54 -11.29 -18.25
N LEU A 213 15.39 -11.21 -18.94
CA LEU A 213 14.49 -12.34 -19.14
C LEU A 213 15.16 -13.52 -19.85
N ARG A 214 16.01 -13.25 -20.85
CA ARG A 214 16.82 -14.30 -21.52
C ARG A 214 17.81 -14.99 -20.59
N ARG A 215 18.42 -14.30 -19.60
CA ARG A 215 19.28 -14.96 -18.59
C ARG A 215 18.49 -15.93 -17.74
N HIS A 216 17.22 -15.61 -17.48
CA HIS A 216 16.25 -16.51 -16.85
C HIS A 216 15.62 -17.50 -17.83
N SER A 217 16.12 -17.64 -19.06
CA SER A 217 15.56 -18.57 -20.07
C SER A 217 14.06 -18.36 -20.33
N LEU A 218 13.56 -17.14 -20.11
CA LEU A 218 12.19 -16.74 -20.40
C LEU A 218 12.12 -16.14 -21.80
N HIS A 219 11.04 -16.46 -22.49
CA HIS A 219 10.77 -16.02 -23.86
C HIS A 219 9.36 -15.44 -23.91
N GLU A 220 9.11 -14.63 -24.93
CA GLU A 220 7.79 -14.08 -25.18
C GLU A 220 6.81 -15.22 -25.52
N VAL A 221 5.63 -15.18 -24.91
CA VAL A 221 4.53 -16.13 -25.13
C VAL A 221 3.26 -15.34 -25.44
N GLU A 222 2.30 -16.00 -26.10
CA GLU A 222 1.03 -15.36 -26.46
C GLU A 222 0.21 -15.00 -25.22
N GLU A 223 0.13 -15.93 -24.27
CA GLU A 223 -0.58 -15.77 -23.00
C GLU A 223 0.22 -16.46 -21.88
N THR A 224 0.16 -15.91 -20.67
CA THR A 224 0.77 -16.52 -19.47
C THR A 224 -0.26 -17.31 -18.67
N TRP A 225 -1.41 -16.70 -18.42
CA TRP A 225 -2.61 -17.34 -17.88
C TRP A 225 -3.70 -17.38 -18.96
N PRO A 226 -4.51 -18.44 -19.06
CA PRO A 226 -5.60 -18.49 -20.03
C PRO A 226 -6.66 -17.43 -19.75
N ASP A 227 -7.05 -16.63 -20.76
CA ASP A 227 -8.08 -15.58 -20.66
C ASP A 227 -9.41 -16.09 -20.07
N SER A 228 -9.72 -17.37 -20.28
CA SER A 228 -10.91 -18.03 -19.74
C SER A 228 -10.99 -18.03 -18.20
N LEU A 229 -9.89 -17.76 -17.49
CA LEU A 229 -9.86 -17.71 -16.03
C LEU A 229 -10.75 -16.60 -15.47
N ASP A 230 -10.83 -15.47 -16.17
CA ASP A 230 -11.65 -14.33 -15.76
C ASP A 230 -13.16 -14.57 -16.02
N GLU A 231 -13.49 -15.55 -16.86
CA GLU A 231 -14.87 -15.90 -17.22
C GLU A 231 -15.52 -16.92 -16.27
N VAL A 232 -14.75 -17.52 -15.35
CA VAL A 232 -15.24 -18.61 -14.48
C VAL A 232 -16.10 -18.05 -13.34
N LEU A 233 -17.35 -18.52 -13.23
CA LEU A 233 -18.29 -18.14 -12.16
C LEU A 233 -17.89 -18.61 -10.76
N SER A 234 -16.92 -19.52 -10.66
CA SER A 234 -16.41 -20.05 -9.39
C SER A 234 -14.91 -19.83 -9.35
N PRO A 235 -14.36 -19.38 -8.21
CA PRO A 235 -12.95 -19.06 -8.14
C PRO A 235 -12.10 -20.32 -8.42
N PRO A 236 -11.09 -20.22 -9.30
CA PRO A 236 -10.29 -21.38 -9.72
C PRO A 236 -9.31 -21.84 -8.64
N SER A 237 -9.14 -21.05 -7.59
CA SER A 237 -8.30 -21.28 -6.41
C SER A 237 -8.96 -20.70 -5.15
N HIS A 238 -8.41 -21.00 -3.98
CA HIS A 238 -8.72 -20.29 -2.73
C HIS A 238 -7.44 -19.75 -2.10
N VAL A 239 -7.57 -18.61 -1.42
CA VAL A 239 -6.52 -18.01 -0.61
C VAL A 239 -6.40 -18.78 0.70
N ARG A 240 -5.16 -19.03 1.13
CA ARG A 240 -4.80 -19.69 2.39
C ARG A 240 -3.97 -18.75 3.23
N ASP A 241 -4.23 -18.71 4.53
CA ASP A 241 -3.38 -17.99 5.48
C ASP A 241 -2.01 -18.66 5.55
N VAL A 242 -0.96 -17.88 5.25
CA VAL A 242 0.42 -18.35 5.27
C VAL A 242 1.13 -18.09 6.59
N LEU A 243 0.58 -17.23 7.45
CA LEU A 243 1.17 -16.87 8.75
C LEU A 243 0.77 -17.87 9.85
N ALA A 244 1.73 -18.21 10.70
CA ALA A 244 1.52 -19.06 11.86
C ALA A 244 1.10 -18.19 13.06
N ILE A 245 -0.11 -18.45 13.58
CA ILE A 245 -0.61 -17.81 14.81
C ILE A 245 -0.37 -18.79 15.97
N GLU A 246 0.73 -18.59 16.70
CA GLU A 246 1.15 -19.46 17.81
C GLU A 246 0.58 -18.98 19.16
N ASP A 247 0.35 -17.67 19.29
CA ASP A 247 -0.17 -17.00 20.49
C ASP A 247 -0.87 -15.68 20.14
N ASP A 248 -1.45 -15.01 21.14
CA ASP A 248 -2.13 -13.71 21.02
C ASP A 248 -1.18 -12.55 20.64
N GLN A 249 0.13 -12.81 20.53
CA GLN A 249 1.14 -11.82 20.15
C GLN A 249 1.69 -12.06 18.74
N SER A 250 1.26 -13.14 18.09
CA SER A 250 1.65 -13.49 16.73
C SER A 250 0.94 -12.53 15.78
N PRO A 251 1.67 -11.76 14.95
CA PRO A 251 1.02 -10.82 14.05
C PRO A 251 0.25 -11.59 12.98
N ASP A 252 -0.98 -11.17 12.74
CA ASP A 252 -1.76 -11.61 11.58
C ASP A 252 -1.35 -10.85 10.32
N LEU A 253 -2.02 -11.14 9.21
CA LEU A 253 -1.71 -10.51 7.93
C LEU A 253 -1.94 -8.99 7.98
N ASP A 254 -2.99 -8.54 8.64
CA ASP A 254 -3.32 -7.12 8.69
C ASP A 254 -2.30 -6.34 9.52
N GLU A 255 -1.76 -6.94 10.59
CA GLU A 255 -0.67 -6.37 11.37
C GLU A 255 0.66 -6.36 10.59
N VAL A 256 0.95 -7.39 9.80
CA VAL A 256 2.10 -7.41 8.89
C VAL A 256 1.97 -6.29 7.84
N LEU A 257 0.81 -6.17 7.20
CA LEU A 257 0.53 -5.11 6.23
C LEU A 257 0.63 -3.72 6.85
N LEU A 258 0.21 -3.55 8.11
CA LEU A 258 0.41 -2.30 8.84
C LEU A 258 1.88 -1.94 8.96
N GLN A 259 2.70 -2.91 9.37
CA GLN A 259 4.13 -2.68 9.54
C GLN A 259 4.80 -2.30 8.22
N VAL A 260 4.44 -2.96 7.11
CA VAL A 260 4.91 -2.61 5.77
C VAL A 260 4.51 -1.17 5.41
N ARG A 261 3.24 -0.80 5.62
CA ARG A 261 2.73 0.56 5.36
C ARG A 261 3.47 1.61 6.18
N GLU A 262 3.65 1.40 7.47
CA GLU A 262 4.34 2.36 8.34
C GLU A 262 5.85 2.45 8.02
N CYS A 263 6.50 1.32 7.73
CA CYS A 263 7.90 1.27 7.33
C CYS A 263 8.17 2.03 6.01
N TRP A 264 7.30 1.89 5.00
CA TRP A 264 7.41 2.59 3.72
C TRP A 264 6.71 3.95 3.67
N GLY A 265 5.97 4.34 4.70
CA GLY A 265 5.19 5.58 4.71
C GLY A 265 4.07 5.60 3.67
N LEU A 266 3.38 4.47 3.50
CA LEU A 266 2.32 4.32 2.51
C LEU A 266 0.98 4.91 2.96
N GLU A 267 0.28 5.56 2.03
CA GLU A 267 -1.10 6.00 2.18
C GLU A 267 -2.00 5.39 1.12
N LEU A 268 -3.29 5.27 1.44
CA LEU A 268 -4.28 4.77 0.50
C LEU A 268 -4.40 5.76 -0.68
N ASP A 269 -4.14 5.28 -1.90
CA ASP A 269 -4.19 6.06 -3.13
C ASP A 269 -5.64 6.19 -3.62
N VAL A 270 -6.38 7.08 -2.96
CA VAL A 270 -7.75 7.44 -3.34
C VAL A 270 -7.91 8.96 -3.29
N ASP A 271 -8.67 9.52 -4.23
CA ASP A 271 -9.00 10.95 -4.21
C ASP A 271 -9.85 11.25 -2.98
N PRO A 272 -9.34 12.08 -2.04
CA PRO A 272 -10.01 12.29 -0.76
C PRO A 272 -11.29 13.11 -0.85
N ASP A 273 -11.50 13.80 -1.97
CA ASP A 273 -12.66 14.65 -2.20
C ASP A 273 -13.79 13.95 -2.95
N THR A 274 -13.55 12.76 -3.51
CA THR A 274 -14.56 11.99 -4.26
C THR A 274 -15.01 10.74 -3.53
N ASN A 275 -16.14 10.18 -3.98
CA ASN A 275 -16.62 8.89 -3.50
C ASN A 275 -17.33 8.15 -4.62
N VAL A 276 -16.52 7.38 -5.34
CA VAL A 276 -16.92 6.59 -6.48
C VAL A 276 -16.61 5.12 -6.24
N ASP A 277 -17.35 4.22 -6.87
CA ASP A 277 -16.98 2.81 -6.94
C ASP A 277 -15.93 2.52 -8.03
N ASP A 278 -15.49 1.27 -8.15
CA ASP A 278 -14.54 0.80 -9.18
C ASP A 278 -14.98 1.12 -10.62
N ALA A 279 -16.29 1.33 -10.87
CA ALA A 279 -16.81 1.71 -12.17
C ALA A 279 -16.88 3.23 -12.39
N GLY A 280 -16.38 4.03 -11.42
CA GLY A 280 -16.40 5.48 -11.44
C GLY A 280 -17.78 6.08 -11.16
N ARG A 281 -18.73 5.32 -10.60
CA ARG A 281 -20.09 5.81 -10.31
C ARG A 281 -20.11 6.49 -8.95
N GLU A 282 -20.65 7.71 -8.89
CA GLU A 282 -20.83 8.43 -7.63
C GLU A 282 -21.76 7.68 -6.67
N LEU A 283 -21.28 7.45 -5.44
CA LEU A 283 -22.02 6.76 -4.39
C LEU A 283 -22.79 7.72 -3.48
N GLY A 284 -22.39 9.00 -3.45
CA GLY A 284 -22.91 9.98 -2.51
C GLY A 284 -22.43 9.71 -1.08
N SER A 285 -23.31 9.85 -0.08
CA SER A 285 -22.96 9.56 1.31
C SER A 285 -23.11 8.07 1.63
N THR A 286 -22.04 7.46 2.11
CA THR A 286 -21.96 6.05 2.51
C THR A 286 -21.74 5.92 4.02
N LEU A 287 -21.94 4.71 4.57
CA LEU A 287 -21.48 4.38 5.91
C LEU A 287 -20.03 3.92 5.81
N TRP A 288 -19.18 4.46 6.66
CA TRP A 288 -17.77 4.15 6.76
C TRP A 288 -17.50 3.45 8.08
N HIS A 289 -16.74 2.37 8.03
CA HIS A 289 -16.10 1.74 9.16
C HIS A 289 -14.61 2.08 9.08
N SER A 290 -14.11 2.75 10.10
CA SER A 290 -12.73 3.19 10.13
C SER A 290 -12.11 2.88 11.47
N ILE A 291 -10.88 2.40 11.44
CA ILE A 291 -10.08 2.17 12.64
C ILE A 291 -8.92 3.15 12.56
N ALA A 292 -8.78 3.97 13.59
CA ALA A 292 -7.74 4.98 13.68
C ALA A 292 -6.68 4.60 14.71
N VAL A 293 -5.42 4.81 14.37
CA VAL A 293 -4.31 4.75 15.32
C VAL A 293 -4.22 6.12 16.01
N CYS A 294 -4.37 6.13 17.33
CA CYS A 294 -4.34 7.34 18.13
C CYS A 294 -3.28 7.26 19.22
N LEU A 295 -2.60 8.39 19.48
CA LEU A 295 -1.67 8.54 20.59
C LEU A 295 -2.39 9.15 21.79
N ASP A 296 -2.11 8.66 23.00
CA ASP A 296 -2.63 9.28 24.22
C ASP A 296 -1.85 10.57 24.50
N LEU A 297 -2.55 11.70 24.49
CA LEU A 297 -2.00 13.02 24.80
C LEU A 297 -1.51 13.15 26.25
N ASN A 298 -1.94 12.25 27.13
CA ASN A 298 -1.51 12.19 28.52
C ASN A 298 -0.36 11.19 28.74
N SER A 299 0.12 10.55 27.67
CA SER A 299 1.29 9.67 27.76
C SER A 299 2.53 10.48 28.16
N ASP A 300 3.39 9.87 28.99
CA ASP A 300 4.63 10.51 29.40
C ASP A 300 5.59 10.52 28.20
N GLU A 301 5.86 11.70 27.64
CA GLU A 301 6.75 11.92 26.48
C GLU A 301 8.17 11.35 26.69
N SER A 302 8.53 11.03 27.94
CA SER A 302 9.82 10.45 28.31
C SER A 302 9.86 8.91 28.32
N SER A 303 8.73 8.25 28.06
CA SER A 303 8.67 6.79 27.97
C SER A 303 9.18 6.29 26.61
N ASP A 304 9.98 5.22 26.63
CA ASP A 304 10.44 4.55 25.40
C ASP A 304 9.29 3.85 24.64
N HIS A 305 8.08 3.80 25.23
CA HIS A 305 6.87 3.20 24.67
C HIS A 305 5.68 4.15 24.86
N PRO A 306 5.36 5.01 23.88
CA PRO A 306 4.20 5.89 23.96
C PRO A 306 2.91 5.06 24.02
N SER A 307 2.00 5.41 24.94
CA SER A 307 0.67 4.79 25.00
C SER A 307 -0.25 5.34 23.91
N GLY A 308 -1.14 4.49 23.39
CA GLY A 308 -2.01 4.79 22.27
C GLY A 308 -3.31 3.99 22.32
N GLY A 309 -4.01 3.89 21.21
CA GLY A 309 -5.20 3.07 21.09
C GLY A 309 -5.75 3.01 19.66
N TYR A 310 -6.49 1.95 19.37
CA TYR A 310 -7.28 1.79 18.15
C TYR A 310 -8.63 2.41 18.48
N ILE A 311 -9.02 3.43 17.72
CA ILE A 311 -10.34 4.03 17.87
C ILE A 311 -11.14 3.70 16.63
N THR A 312 -12.19 2.91 16.84
CA THR A 312 -13.11 2.50 15.80
C THR A 312 -14.22 3.53 15.68
N PHE A 313 -14.45 4.02 14.47
CA PHE A 313 -15.55 4.93 14.16
C PHE A 313 -16.49 4.33 13.12
N TRP A 314 -17.78 4.54 13.36
CA TRP A 314 -18.82 4.37 12.35
C TRP A 314 -19.36 5.74 11.95
N ILE A 315 -19.10 6.14 10.71
CA ILE A 315 -19.32 7.51 10.25
C ILE A 315 -20.15 7.48 8.96
N THR A 316 -21.20 8.29 8.88
CA THR A 316 -21.74 8.63 7.56
C THR A 316 -20.96 9.81 7.03
N ALA A 317 -20.41 9.70 5.83
CA ALA A 317 -19.70 10.79 5.15
C ALA A 317 -19.77 10.63 3.63
N LYS A 318 -19.48 11.72 2.93
CA LYS A 318 -19.49 11.81 1.47
C LYS A 318 -18.20 11.37 0.80
N ASN A 319 -17.08 11.41 1.52
CA ASN A 319 -15.74 11.09 1.02
C ASN A 319 -14.80 10.90 2.23
N THR A 320 -13.57 10.45 2.00
CA THR A 320 -12.61 10.16 3.07
C THR A 320 -12.18 11.44 3.81
N ALA A 321 -12.03 12.58 3.12
CA ALA A 321 -11.73 13.86 3.77
C ALA A 321 -12.77 14.24 4.85
N GLU A 322 -14.06 14.05 4.56
CA GLU A 322 -15.13 14.31 5.53
C GLU A 322 -15.13 13.28 6.67
N VAL A 323 -14.74 12.02 6.42
CA VAL A 323 -14.52 11.03 7.50
C VAL A 323 -13.41 11.50 8.43
N GLU A 324 -12.25 11.88 7.89
CA GLU A 324 -11.12 12.35 8.69
C GLU A 324 -11.49 13.57 9.52
N GLN A 325 -12.18 14.54 8.90
CA GLN A 325 -12.62 15.75 9.58
C GLN A 325 -13.53 15.41 10.77
N LEU A 326 -14.56 14.58 10.54
CA LEU A 326 -15.51 14.20 11.58
C LEU A 326 -14.85 13.42 12.73
N ALA A 327 -13.91 12.52 12.40
CA ALA A 327 -13.12 11.79 13.41
C ALA A 327 -12.24 12.75 14.22
N ARG A 328 -11.51 13.67 13.57
CA ARG A 328 -10.67 14.67 14.26
C ARG A 328 -11.49 15.57 15.18
N GLU A 329 -12.62 16.08 14.71
CA GLU A 329 -13.53 16.90 15.51
C GLU A 329 -14.09 16.14 16.72
N ARG A 330 -14.36 14.83 16.54
CA ARG A 330 -14.85 13.96 17.61
C ARG A 330 -13.79 13.72 18.70
N LEU A 331 -12.54 13.50 18.31
CA LEU A 331 -11.42 13.26 19.24
C LEU A 331 -10.99 14.55 19.94
N GLN A 332 -10.97 15.68 19.24
CA GLN A 332 -10.64 16.99 19.84
C GLN A 332 -11.60 17.36 20.98
N LYS A 333 -12.88 16.96 20.90
CA LYS A 333 -13.86 17.20 21.97
C LYS A 333 -13.55 16.42 23.26
N GLU A 334 -12.90 15.27 23.15
CA GLU A 334 -12.50 14.45 24.31
C GLU A 334 -11.15 14.87 24.88
N ASN A 335 -10.29 15.48 24.07
CA ASN A 335 -8.98 16.00 24.47
C ASN A 335 -8.10 14.94 25.18
N ARG A 336 -8.23 13.69 24.74
CA ARG A 336 -7.41 12.54 25.19
C ARG A 336 -6.52 12.02 24.07
N TRP A 337 -7.05 11.96 22.86
CA TRP A 337 -6.44 11.25 21.75
C TRP A 337 -5.95 12.22 20.68
N LEU A 338 -4.76 11.94 20.14
CA LEU A 338 -4.24 12.57 18.94
C LEU A 338 -4.31 11.57 17.79
N LEU A 339 -5.09 11.90 16.76
CA LEU A 339 -5.18 11.07 15.54
C LEU A 339 -3.83 11.08 14.81
N GLN A 340 -3.20 9.92 14.71
CA GLN A 340 -1.97 9.71 13.96
C GLN A 340 -2.28 9.33 12.51
N SER A 341 -2.96 8.21 12.29
CA SER A 341 -3.28 7.66 10.98
C SER A 341 -4.55 6.82 11.01
N PHE A 342 -5.11 6.52 9.84
CA PHE A 342 -6.16 5.51 9.69
C PHE A 342 -5.55 4.16 9.35
N TYR A 343 -5.82 3.18 10.22
CA TYR A 343 -5.50 1.78 9.99
C TYR A 343 -6.37 1.19 8.89
N THR A 344 -7.68 1.44 8.97
CA THR A 344 -8.68 0.98 8.00
C THR A 344 -9.65 2.12 7.70
N LEU A 345 -10.13 2.20 6.46
CA LEU A 345 -11.03 3.25 6.00
C LEU A 345 -11.94 2.71 4.89
N ASP A 346 -12.93 1.93 5.32
CA ASP A 346 -13.75 1.11 4.41
C ASP A 346 -15.19 1.59 4.39
N ARG A 347 -15.79 1.63 3.20
CA ARG A 347 -17.24 1.77 3.05
C ARG A 347 -17.89 0.42 3.29
N VAL A 348 -18.96 0.43 4.07
CA VAL A 348 -19.66 -0.79 4.47
C VAL A 348 -20.98 -0.91 3.72
N ALA A 349 -21.26 -2.10 3.20
CA ALA A 349 -22.57 -2.41 2.64
C ALA A 349 -23.62 -2.24 3.73
N PHE A 350 -24.79 -1.69 3.38
CA PHE A 350 -25.75 -1.29 4.40
C PHE A 350 -26.17 -2.46 5.30
N ASP A 351 -26.32 -3.66 4.75
CA ASP A 351 -26.67 -4.90 5.43
C ASP A 351 -25.57 -5.50 6.31
N GLU A 352 -24.33 -5.02 6.20
CA GLU A 352 -23.19 -5.46 7.02
C GLU A 352 -22.92 -4.56 8.24
N ARG A 353 -23.77 -3.55 8.46
CA ARG A 353 -23.67 -2.67 9.63
C ARG A 353 -23.96 -3.40 10.94
N PRO A 354 -23.35 -3.00 12.07
CA PRO A 354 -23.62 -3.62 13.36
C PRO A 354 -25.06 -3.36 13.82
N GLU A 355 -25.61 -4.27 14.63
CA GLU A 355 -27.00 -4.20 15.13
C GLU A 355 -27.32 -2.85 15.83
N ALA A 356 -26.32 -2.26 16.50
CA ALA A 356 -26.44 -0.94 17.13
C ALA A 356 -26.87 0.17 16.14
N LEU A 357 -26.59 -0.02 14.85
CA LEU A 357 -26.86 0.92 13.76
C LEU A 357 -28.03 0.49 12.86
N ASP A 358 -28.83 -0.51 13.27
CA ASP A 358 -29.98 -1.00 12.50
C ASP A 358 -31.01 0.09 12.19
N HIS A 359 -31.13 1.05 13.11
CA HIS A 359 -32.04 2.19 13.01
C HIS A 359 -31.64 3.22 11.95
N LEU A 360 -30.39 3.21 11.47
CA LEU A 360 -29.92 4.17 10.47
C LEU A 360 -30.66 3.96 9.14
N PRO A 361 -31.20 5.02 8.50
CA PRO A 361 -31.91 4.88 7.22
C PRO A 361 -30.93 4.60 6.07
N MET A 362 -31.37 3.95 4.98
CA MET A 362 -30.50 3.65 3.83
C MET A 362 -30.06 4.91 3.04
N LYS A 363 -30.88 5.97 2.98
CA LYS A 363 -30.66 7.17 2.14
C LYS A 363 -30.93 8.47 2.90
N GLY A 364 -30.40 9.58 2.36
CA GLY A 364 -30.72 10.94 2.81
C GLY A 364 -30.06 11.35 4.14
N ARG A 365 -28.91 10.75 4.45
CA ARG A 365 -28.22 10.96 5.72
C ARG A 365 -27.47 12.28 5.74
N LYS A 366 -27.38 12.88 6.93
CA LYS A 366 -26.39 13.91 7.20
C LYS A 366 -25.07 13.24 7.58
N SER A 367 -23.97 13.90 7.29
CA SER A 367 -22.66 13.41 7.69
C SER A 367 -22.51 13.56 9.20
N GLU A 368 -22.26 12.46 9.90
CA GLU A 368 -22.17 12.41 11.36
C GLU A 368 -21.48 11.12 11.83
N VAL A 369 -20.91 11.19 13.04
CA VAL A 369 -20.34 10.04 13.76
C VAL A 369 -21.44 9.37 14.56
N HIS A 370 -21.66 8.08 14.35
CA HIS A 370 -22.75 7.31 14.98
C HIS A 370 -22.29 6.49 16.18
N LEU A 371 -21.13 5.84 16.04
CA LEU A 371 -20.56 4.97 17.06
C LEU A 371 -19.05 5.19 17.12
N VAL A 372 -18.51 5.14 18.34
CA VAL A 372 -17.09 5.22 18.63
C VAL A 372 -16.78 4.15 19.67
N GLU A 373 -15.76 3.34 19.42
CA GLU A 373 -15.23 2.34 20.35
C GLU A 373 -13.74 2.57 20.53
N GLU A 374 -13.26 2.52 21.77
CA GLU A 374 -11.85 2.77 22.12
C GLU A 374 -11.21 1.48 22.63
N ASP A 375 -10.10 1.08 22.02
CA ASP A 375 -9.26 -0.02 22.45
C ASP A 375 -7.83 0.48 22.75
N PRO A 376 -7.56 0.92 23.99
CA PRO A 376 -6.28 1.52 24.36
C PRO A 376 -5.17 0.46 24.58
N TRP A 377 -3.94 0.80 24.20
CA TRP A 377 -2.71 0.06 24.54
C TRP A 377 -1.65 0.97 25.18
N GLY A 378 -0.70 0.36 25.90
CA GLY A 378 0.39 1.07 26.56
C GLY A 378 0.57 0.66 28.01
#